data_AF-A0A938RBX6-F1
#
_entry.id   AF-A0A938RBX6-F1
#
_cell.length_a   1.000
_cell.length_b   1.000
_cell.length_c   1.000
_cell.angle_alpha   90.00
_cell.angle_beta   90.00
_cell.angle_gamma   90.00
#
_symmetry.space_group_name_H-M   'P 1'
#
loop_
_entity.id
_entity.type
_entity.pdbx_description
1 polymer ?
#
loop_
_entity_poly.entity_id
_entity_poly.type
_entity_poly.pdbx_seq_one_letter_code
_entity_poly.pdbx_strand_id
1 'polypeptide(L)'
;MTKSQIINELEGKPNSAKETVHVAQERLKYLLTSSPGIIYSCKPSGDYGATFISENIKKQLGYEAREFLQDSRFWVDRIHPEDVPRVLSELLRLFEQDYHTHEYRFVHKDGTYR
;
A
#
# COMPACT_ATOMS: atom_id res chain seq x y z
N MET A 1 -10.92 -21.80 -49.88
CA MET A 1 -10.70 -20.92 -48.72
C MET A 1 -9.47 -21.45 -47.98
N THR A 2 -8.25 -21.05 -48.34
CA THR A 2 -7.40 -19.89 -47.98
C THR A 2 -6.80 -19.89 -46.57
N LYS A 3 -5.48 -19.66 -46.55
CA LYS A 3 -4.55 -19.37 -45.43
C LYS A 3 -5.05 -18.30 -44.40
N SER A 4 -6.19 -17.67 -44.65
CA SER A 4 -6.83 -16.69 -43.75
C SER A 4 -7.54 -17.30 -42.55
N GLN A 5 -7.81 -18.60 -42.53
CA GLN A 5 -8.52 -19.23 -41.39
C GLN A 5 -7.63 -19.54 -40.18
N ILE A 6 -6.30 -19.48 -40.31
CA ILE A 6 -5.37 -19.81 -39.22
C ILE A 6 -4.88 -18.57 -38.44
N ILE A 7 -5.09 -17.35 -38.97
CA ILE A 7 -4.61 -16.11 -38.33
C ILE A 7 -5.63 -15.54 -37.31
N ASN A 8 -6.86 -16.08 -37.26
CA ASN A 8 -7.92 -15.56 -36.39
C ASN A 8 -7.99 -16.18 -34.98
N GLU A 9 -7.06 -17.07 -34.60
CA GLU A 9 -7.10 -17.76 -33.30
C GLU A 9 -6.19 -17.15 -32.21
N LEU A 10 -5.44 -16.07 -32.47
CA LEU A 10 -4.49 -15.50 -31.50
C LEU A 10 -4.70 -14.01 -31.16
N GLU A 11 -5.70 -13.35 -31.74
CA GLU A 11 -6.02 -11.94 -31.43
C GLU A 11 -7.30 -11.85 -30.58
N GLY A 12 -7.28 -12.49 -29.41
CA GLY A 12 -8.20 -12.16 -28.32
C GLY A 12 -7.85 -10.79 -27.75
N LYS A 13 -8.07 -9.71 -28.52
CA LYS A 13 -8.01 -8.34 -28.00
C LYS A 13 -9.10 -8.20 -26.93
N PRO A 14 -8.76 -7.90 -25.65
CA PRO A 14 -9.78 -7.58 -24.66
C PRO A 14 -10.55 -6.37 -25.15
N ASN A 15 -11.85 -6.55 -25.29
CA ASN A 15 -12.78 -5.67 -25.97
C ASN A 15 -13.53 -4.84 -24.91
N SER A 16 -12.83 -3.90 -24.28
CA SER A 16 -13.31 -2.59 -23.83
C SER A 16 -12.27 -1.97 -22.89
N ALA A 17 -12.13 -0.65 -22.87
CA ALA A 17 -11.26 0.04 -21.92
C ALA A 17 -11.51 -0.38 -20.44
N LYS A 18 -12.74 -0.82 -20.13
CA LYS A 18 -13.11 -1.34 -18.81
C LYS A 18 -12.43 -2.68 -18.50
N GLU A 19 -12.34 -3.60 -19.45
CA GLU A 19 -11.66 -4.89 -19.26
C GLU A 19 -10.16 -4.69 -19.03
N THR A 20 -9.52 -3.81 -19.80
CA THR A 20 -8.09 -3.49 -19.62
C THR A 20 -7.83 -2.90 -18.24
N VAL A 21 -8.68 -1.97 -17.78
CA VAL A 21 -8.58 -1.39 -16.44
C VAL A 21 -8.81 -2.47 -15.37
N HIS A 22 -9.81 -3.33 -15.56
CA HIS A 22 -10.11 -4.41 -14.62
C HIS A 22 -8.95 -5.38 -14.46
N VAL A 23 -8.37 -5.87 -15.55
CA VAL A 23 -7.20 -6.77 -15.53
C VAL A 23 -6.01 -6.09 -14.86
N ALA A 24 -5.77 -4.80 -15.15
CA ALA A 24 -4.70 -4.05 -14.50
C ALA A 24 -4.93 -3.90 -12.98
N GLN A 25 -6.17 -3.65 -12.56
CA GLN A 25 -6.55 -3.56 -11.15
C GLN A 25 -6.38 -4.89 -10.41
N GLU A 26 -6.80 -6.01 -11.01
CA GLU A 26 -6.63 -7.34 -10.42
C GLU A 26 -5.15 -7.69 -10.27
N ARG A 27 -4.36 -7.42 -11.30
CA ARG A 27 -2.91 -7.62 -11.25
C ARG A 27 -2.25 -6.77 -10.17
N LEU A 28 -2.62 -5.49 -10.06
CA LEU A 28 -2.09 -4.62 -9.00
C LEU A 28 -2.48 -5.13 -7.61
N LYS A 29 -3.75 -5.50 -7.41
CA LYS A 29 -4.23 -6.06 -6.13
C LYS A 29 -3.46 -7.33 -5.76
N TYR A 30 -3.21 -8.21 -6.72
CA TYR A 30 -2.41 -9.42 -6.50
C TYR A 30 -0.99 -9.09 -6.05
N LEU A 31 -0.31 -8.14 -6.72
CA LEU A 31 1.05 -7.74 -6.35
C LEU A 31 1.12 -7.11 -4.96
N LEU A 32 0.19 -6.22 -4.64
CA LEU A 32 0.12 -5.57 -3.33
C LEU A 32 -0.17 -6.55 -2.19
N THR A 33 -0.97 -7.59 -2.44
CA THR A 33 -1.33 -8.59 -1.42
C THR A 33 -0.28 -9.69 -1.26
N SER A 34 0.48 -10.00 -2.31
CA SER A 34 1.53 -11.02 -2.30
C SER A 34 2.86 -10.50 -1.76
N SER A 35 3.10 -9.19 -1.83
CA SER A 35 4.29 -8.56 -1.28
C SER A 35 4.33 -8.66 0.26
N PRO A 36 5.51 -8.89 0.87
CA PRO A 36 5.67 -8.80 2.32
C PRO A 36 5.55 -7.35 2.83
N GLY A 37 5.85 -6.36 1.99
CA GLY A 37 5.80 -4.95 2.35
C GLY A 37 4.37 -4.40 2.38
N ILE A 38 4.05 -3.62 3.40
CA ILE A 38 2.82 -2.82 3.46
C ILE A 38 3.08 -1.53 2.69
N ILE A 39 2.20 -1.19 1.75
CA ILE A 39 2.28 0.04 0.96
C ILE A 39 1.11 0.93 1.35
N TYR A 40 1.38 2.19 1.65
CA TYR A 40 0.37 3.18 2.03
C TYR A 40 0.68 4.54 1.41
N SER A 41 -0.33 5.39 1.35
CA SER A 41 -0.19 6.82 1.06
C SER A 41 -0.96 7.64 2.09
N CYS A 42 -0.56 8.88 2.30
CA CYS A 42 -1.15 9.78 3.28
C CYS A 42 -1.21 11.22 2.74
N LYS A 43 -1.93 12.09 3.46
CA LYS A 43 -1.90 13.52 3.18
C LYS A 43 -0.49 14.06 3.40
N PRO A 44 0.01 14.96 2.53
CA PRO A 44 1.36 15.51 2.66
C PRO A 44 1.50 16.54 3.78
N SER A 45 0.40 16.97 4.40
CA SER A 45 0.39 17.96 5.47
C SER A 45 -0.85 17.81 6.36
N GLY A 46 -0.84 18.51 7.49
CA GLY A 46 -1.93 18.48 8.47
C GLY A 46 -1.82 17.27 9.38
N ASP A 47 -2.87 16.43 9.38
CA ASP A 47 -2.96 15.25 10.25
C ASP A 47 -2.22 14.02 9.71
N TYR A 48 -1.61 14.11 8.52
CA TYR A 48 -0.98 12.99 7.82
C TYR A 48 -1.90 11.76 7.69
N GLY A 49 -3.21 11.97 7.66
CA GLY A 49 -4.17 10.87 7.59
C GLY A 49 -3.95 10.01 6.34
N ALA A 50 -4.00 8.70 6.52
CA ALA A 50 -3.84 7.74 5.45
C ALA A 50 -4.97 7.86 4.41
N THR A 51 -4.62 7.82 3.14
CA THR A 51 -5.57 7.85 2.01
C THR A 51 -5.68 6.50 1.32
N PHE A 52 -4.68 5.64 1.49
CA PHE A 52 -4.67 4.27 1.01
C PHE A 52 -3.75 3.42 1.90
N ILE A 53 -4.10 2.14 2.06
CA ILE A 53 -3.21 1.12 2.60
C ILE A 53 -3.51 -0.23 1.95
N SER A 54 -2.47 -1.03 1.69
CA SER A 54 -2.62 -2.39 1.16
C SER A 54 -3.26 -3.33 2.18
N GLU A 55 -4.16 -4.20 1.71
CA GLU A 55 -4.91 -5.17 2.55
C GLU A 55 -4.01 -6.19 3.28
N ASN A 56 -2.75 -6.35 2.85
CA ASN A 56 -1.80 -7.24 3.52
C ASN A 56 -1.38 -6.76 4.92
N ILE A 57 -1.73 -5.53 5.34
CA ILE A 57 -1.56 -5.08 6.73
C ILE A 57 -2.19 -6.05 7.73
N LYS A 58 -3.32 -6.67 7.39
CA LYS A 58 -3.97 -7.67 8.25
C LYS A 58 -3.08 -8.87 8.51
N LYS A 59 -2.39 -9.34 7.48
CA LYS A 59 -1.48 -10.49 7.58
C LYS A 59 -0.18 -10.11 8.33
N GLN A 60 0.32 -8.90 8.12
CA GLN A 60 1.62 -8.48 8.66
C GLN A 60 1.54 -7.93 10.10
N LEU A 61 0.48 -7.18 10.42
CA LEU A 61 0.32 -6.45 11.69
C LEU A 61 -0.98 -6.77 12.44
N GLY A 62 -1.87 -7.59 11.86
CA GLY A 62 -3.14 -7.99 12.48
C GLY A 62 -4.29 -6.98 12.31
N TYR A 63 -4.03 -5.78 11.81
CA TYR A 63 -5.04 -4.73 11.65
C TYR A 63 -5.77 -4.80 10.31
N GLU A 64 -7.05 -4.47 10.31
CA GLU A 64 -7.83 -4.28 9.10
C GLU A 64 -7.47 -2.93 8.45
N ALA A 65 -7.43 -2.88 7.11
CA ALA A 65 -7.13 -1.64 6.38
C ALA A 65 -8.02 -0.46 6.81
N ARG A 66 -9.31 -0.73 7.09
CA ARG A 66 -10.26 0.29 7.57
C ARG A 66 -9.84 0.94 8.90
N GLU A 67 -9.18 0.19 9.80
CA GLU A 67 -8.74 0.74 11.09
C GLU A 67 -7.66 1.81 10.86
N PHE A 68 -6.76 1.58 9.89
CA PHE A 68 -5.71 2.53 9.50
C PHE A 68 -6.27 3.77 8.79
N LEU A 69 -7.31 3.60 7.98
CA LEU A 69 -7.88 4.68 7.17
C LEU A 69 -8.84 5.60 7.94
N GLN A 70 -9.45 5.12 9.02
CA GLN A 70 -10.46 5.87 9.79
C GLN A 70 -9.84 6.76 10.88
N ASP A 71 -8.57 6.53 11.24
CA ASP A 71 -7.87 7.25 12.29
C ASP A 71 -6.58 7.86 11.73
N SER A 72 -6.55 9.18 11.62
CA SER A 72 -5.35 9.88 11.11
C SER A 72 -4.13 9.75 12.02
N ARG A 73 -4.34 9.43 13.30
CA ARG A 73 -3.26 9.18 14.25
C ARG A 73 -2.82 7.73 14.30
N PHE A 74 -3.45 6.84 13.52
CA PHE A 74 -3.27 5.40 13.64
C PHE A 74 -1.79 4.99 13.64
N TRP A 75 -1.03 5.54 12.69
CA TRP A 75 0.39 5.25 12.52
C TRP A 75 1.22 5.73 13.71
N VAL A 76 1.13 7.01 14.07
CA VAL A 76 1.98 7.61 15.11
C VAL A 76 1.69 7.01 16.50
N ASP A 77 0.42 6.70 16.80
CA ASP A 77 0.01 6.13 18.09
C ASP A 77 0.44 4.66 18.26
N ARG A 78 0.95 4.04 17.20
CA ARG A 78 1.42 2.64 17.18
C ARG A 78 2.93 2.49 17.05
N ILE A 79 3.65 3.60 16.93
CA ILE A 79 5.11 3.62 17.07
C ILE A 79 5.46 3.48 18.56
N HIS A 80 6.52 2.75 18.88
CA HIS A 80 7.01 2.69 20.26
C HIS A 80 7.30 4.11 20.81
N PRO A 81 6.88 4.45 22.04
CA PRO A 81 6.98 5.83 22.55
C PRO A 81 8.39 6.44 22.51
N GLU A 82 9.43 5.62 22.71
CA GLU A 82 10.82 6.04 22.60
C GLU A 82 11.26 6.39 21.18
N ASP A 83 10.64 5.79 20.16
CA ASP A 83 10.99 6.01 18.76
C ASP A 83 10.27 7.23 18.17
N VAL A 84 9.11 7.61 18.73
CA VAL A 84 8.25 8.71 18.23
C VAL A 84 9.02 10.03 18.02
N PRO A 85 9.78 10.56 19.00
CA PRO A 85 10.45 11.86 18.82
C PRO A 85 11.46 11.84 17.66
N ARG A 86 12.17 10.71 17.52
CA ARG A 86 13.14 10.52 16.44
C ARG A 86 12.42 10.41 15.09
N VAL A 87 11.43 9.53 14.97
CA VAL A 87 10.70 9.32 13.70
C VAL A 87 10.04 10.60 13.20
N LEU A 88 9.40 11.38 14.08
CA LEU A 88 8.73 12.63 13.68
C LEU A 88 9.72 13.74 13.29
N SER A 89 10.87 13.82 13.95
CA SER A 89 11.90 14.81 13.58
C SER A 89 12.59 14.45 12.27
N GLU A 90 12.78 13.15 12.03
CA GLU A 90 13.37 12.63 10.79
C GLU A 90 12.41 12.82 9.60
N LEU A 91 11.09 12.69 9.80
CA LEU A 91 10.07 12.83 8.74
C LEU A 91 10.22 14.11 7.90
N LEU A 92 10.71 15.20 8.49
CA LEU A 92 10.96 16.46 7.78
C LEU A 92 11.93 16.31 6.60
N ARG A 93 12.87 15.36 6.68
CA ARG A 93 13.84 15.08 5.62
C ARG A 93 13.18 14.58 4.33
N LEU A 94 11.99 13.98 4.42
CA LEU A 94 11.23 13.56 3.23
C LEU A 94 10.94 14.74 2.31
N PHE A 95 10.68 15.92 2.87
CA PHE A 95 10.40 17.13 2.10
C PHE A 95 11.65 17.81 1.53
N GLU A 96 12.84 17.44 2.03
CA GLU A 96 14.12 17.96 1.55
C GLU A 96 14.76 17.06 0.49
N GLN A 97 14.58 15.73 0.62
CA GLN A 97 15.32 14.72 -0.14
C GLN A 97 14.44 13.87 -1.05
N ASP A 98 13.13 14.13 -1.12
CA ASP A 98 12.09 13.35 -1.83
C ASP A 98 11.90 11.89 -1.34
N TYR A 99 12.83 11.36 -0.54
CA TYR A 99 12.75 10.03 0.05
C TYR A 99 13.35 9.99 1.46
N HIS A 100 12.99 8.95 2.20
CA HIS A 100 13.36 8.76 3.59
C HIS A 100 13.25 7.28 3.98
N THR A 101 14.14 6.76 4.84
CA THR A 101 14.11 5.34 5.26
C THR A 101 14.54 5.19 6.71
N HIS A 102 13.61 4.72 7.55
CA HIS A 102 13.78 4.68 9.00
C HIS A 102 13.26 3.36 9.54
N GLU A 103 13.97 2.85 10.54
CA GLU A 103 13.57 1.68 11.31
C GLU A 103 13.05 2.14 12.68
N TYR A 104 11.90 1.61 13.08
CA TYR A 104 11.26 1.87 14.36
C TYR A 104 10.37 0.71 14.72
N ARG A 105 10.14 0.54 16.02
CA ARG A 105 9.26 -0.51 16.54
C ARG A 105 7.80 -0.11 16.32
N PHE A 106 7.01 -0.99 15.74
CA PHE A 106 5.57 -0.80 15.54
C PHE A 106 4.78 -1.84 16.32
N VAL A 107 3.73 -1.42 17.02
CA VAL A 107 2.89 -2.34 17.80
C VAL A 107 2.00 -3.15 16.86
N HIS A 108 2.09 -4.46 16.97
CA HIS A 108 1.20 -5.42 16.34
C HIS A 108 -0.12 -5.50 17.12
N LYS A 109 -1.21 -5.94 16.48
CA LYS A 109 -2.54 -5.99 17.11
C LYS A 109 -2.63 -6.86 18.37
N ASP A 110 -1.71 -7.80 18.55
CA ASP A 110 -1.58 -8.63 19.75
C ASP A 110 -0.80 -7.97 20.90
N GLY A 111 -0.32 -6.73 20.71
CA GLY A 111 0.43 -5.96 21.70
C GLY A 111 1.95 -6.15 21.65
N THR A 112 2.47 -7.02 20.79
CA THR A 112 3.92 -7.17 20.60
C THR A 112 4.50 -6.07 19.72
N TYR A 113 5.76 -5.70 19.91
CA TYR A 113 6.46 -4.81 18.99
C TYR A 113 7.22 -5.62 17.93
N ARG A 114 7.21 -5.12 16.69
CA ARG A 114 7.97 -5.65 15.55
C ARG A 114 8.84 -4.57 14.94
#